data_AF-A0A318YIL3-F1
#
_entry.id   AF-A0A318YIL3-F1
#
_cell.length_a   1.000
_cell.length_b   1.000
_cell.length_c   1.000
_cell.angle_alpha   90.00
_cell.angle_beta   90.00
_cell.angle_gamma   90.00
#
_symmetry.space_group_name_H-M   'P 1'
#
loop_
_entity.id
_entity.type
_entity.pdbx_description
1 polymer ?
#
loop_
_entity_poly.entity_id
_entity_poly.type
_entity_poly.pdbx_seq_one_letter_code
_entity_poly.pdbx_strand_id
1 'polypeptide(L)' 'MTDPRPDYKAIFTQITVNLSNTLTTFGPRSPQYKCVVEMLKEFMRRVEKDMNERNRRELDPDMLSTAMEFLKIGEER' A
#
# COMPACT_ATOMS: atom_id res chain seq x y z
N MET A 1 28.01 -1.86 3.59
CA MET A 1 27.28 -2.07 2.33
C MET A 1 25.80 -1.94 2.65
N THR A 2 25.22 -0.76 2.41
CA THR A 2 23.77 -0.57 2.48
C THR A 2 23.17 -1.39 1.34
N ASP A 3 22.36 -2.36 1.70
CA ASP A 3 21.59 -3.12 0.74
C ASP A 3 20.73 -2.13 -0.07
N PRO A 4 20.82 -2.08 -1.41
CA PRO A 4 20.04 -1.15 -2.23
C PRO A 4 18.55 -1.50 -2.27
N ARG A 5 18.10 -2.42 -1.41
CA ARG A 5 16.71 -2.83 -1.28
C ARG A 5 15.79 -1.62 -1.01
N PRO A 6 14.66 -1.51 -1.72
CA PRO A 6 13.59 -0.62 -1.34
C PRO A 6 13.13 -0.95 0.08
N ASP A 7 13.06 0.05 0.95
CA ASP A 7 12.47 -0.12 2.27
C ASP A 7 10.95 -0.18 2.12
N TYR A 8 10.43 -1.38 1.81
CA TYR A 8 9.01 -1.59 1.61
C TYR A 8 8.18 -1.22 2.82
N LYS A 9 8.73 -1.34 4.03
CA LYS A 9 8.07 -0.93 5.27
C LYS A 9 7.91 0.59 5.32
N ALA A 10 8.96 1.35 5.02
CA ALA A 10 8.89 2.81 4.96
C ALA A 10 7.93 3.29 3.87
N ILE A 11 8.00 2.68 2.68
CA ILE A 11 7.11 3.02 1.56
C ILE A 11 5.64 2.70 1.91
N PHE A 12 5.36 1.53 2.48
CA PHE A 12 4.02 1.15 2.92
C PHE A 12 3.46 2.10 3.98
N THR A 13 4.29 2.48 4.96
CA THR A 13 3.92 3.45 6.00
C THR A 13 3.55 4.79 5.38
N GLN A 14 4.30 5.27 4.39
CA GLN A 14 3.98 6.53 3.72
C GLN A 14 2.66 6.46 2.94
N ILE A 15 2.42 5.35 2.23
CA ILE A 15 1.19 5.14 1.46
C ILE A 15 -0.04 5.11 2.39
N THR A 16 0.05 4.40 3.52
CA THR A 16 -1.05 4.29 4.48
C THR A 16 -1.35 5.61 5.19
N VAL A 17 -0.33 6.40 5.54
CA VAL A 17 -0.52 7.78 6.04
C VAL A 17 -1.25 8.63 5.01
N ASN A 18 -0.85 8.57 3.73
CA ASN A 18 -1.50 9.31 2.67
C ASN A 18 -2.95 8.85 2.44
N LEU A 19 -3.24 7.54 2.54
CA LEU A 19 -4.60 7.00 2.47
C LEU A 19 -5.46 7.52 3.62
N SER A 20 -4.96 7.49 4.85
CA SER A 20 -5.68 8.02 6.02
C SER A 20 -5.97 9.51 5.87
N ASN A 21 -4.99 10.29 5.44
CA ASN A 21 -5.13 11.74 5.26
C ASN A 21 -6.13 12.07 4.15
N THR A 22 -6.04 11.41 3.00
CA THR A 22 -6.95 11.64 1.87
C THR A 22 -8.37 11.14 2.16
N LEU A 23 -8.51 10.03 2.87
CA LEU A 23 -9.81 9.53 3.34
C LEU A 23 -10.47 10.54 4.27
N THR A 24 -9.74 11.04 5.26
CA THR A 24 -10.24 12.01 6.24
C THR A 24 -10.60 13.34 5.60
N THR A 25 -9.82 13.81 4.61
CA THR A 25 -9.97 15.16 4.04
C THR A 25 -10.97 15.21 2.90
N PHE A 26 -10.95 14.22 2.00
CA PHE A 26 -11.71 14.25 0.75
C PHE A 26 -12.78 13.16 0.69
N GLY A 27 -12.72 12.17 1.58
CA GLY A 27 -13.62 11.02 1.59
C GLY A 27 -13.25 9.94 0.58
N PRO A 28 -13.85 8.74 0.71
CA PRO A 28 -13.47 7.54 -0.04
C PRO A 28 -13.84 7.62 -1.54
N ARG A 29 -14.77 8.50 -1.91
CA ARG A 29 -15.22 8.65 -3.30
C ARG A 29 -14.36 9.64 -4.10
N SER A 30 -13.48 10.36 -3.44
CA SER A 30 -12.68 11.42 -4.04
C SER A 30 -11.64 10.89 -5.04
N PRO A 31 -11.31 11.65 -6.09
CA PRO A 31 -10.20 11.33 -6.98
C PRO A 31 -8.87 11.20 -6.24
N GLN A 32 -8.66 12.01 -5.20
CA GLN A 32 -7.46 12.01 -4.37
C GLN A 32 -7.30 10.68 -3.64
N TYR A 33 -8.34 10.22 -2.94
CA TYR A 33 -8.31 8.93 -2.25
C TYR A 33 -8.12 7.77 -3.24
N LYS A 34 -8.87 7.77 -4.35
CA LYS A 34 -8.73 6.75 -5.40
C LYS A 34 -7.32 6.68 -5.99
N CYS A 35 -6.67 7.83 -6.19
CA CYS A 35 -5.29 7.89 -6.67
C CYS A 35 -4.32 7.20 -5.70
N VAL A 36 -4.46 7.45 -4.39
CA VAL A 36 -3.59 6.79 -3.39
C VAL A 36 -3.91 5.29 -3.27
N VAL A 37 -5.17 4.88 -3.44
CA VAL A 37 -5.54 3.46 -3.52
C VAL A 37 -4.85 2.76 -4.70
N GLU A 38 -4.79 3.39 -5.87
CA GLU A 38 -4.05 2.82 -7.00
C GLU A 38 -2.54 2.73 -6.74
N MET A 39 -1.96 3.71 -6.03
CA MET A 39 -0.56 3.62 -5.57
C MET A 39 -0.33 2.43 -4.63
N LEU A 40 -1.26 2.16 -3.71
CA LEU A 40 -1.21 0.98 -2.84
C LEU A 40 -1.28 -0.32 -3.65
N LYS A 41 -2.18 -0.42 -4.64
CA LYS A 41 -2.29 -1.60 -5.52
C LYS A 41 -0.99 -1.85 -6.29
N GLU A 42 -0.40 -0.81 -6.87
CA GLU A 42 0.85 -0.92 -7.61
C GLU A 42 2.01 -1.31 -6.69
N PHE A 43 2.08 -0.75 -5.48
CA PHE A 43 3.04 -1.16 -4.46
C PHE A 43 2.93 -2.66 -4.15
N MET A 44 1.72 -3.15 -3.87
CA MET A 44 1.48 -4.56 -3.57
C MET A 44 1.92 -5.48 -4.71
N ARG A 45 1.63 -5.12 -5.98
CA ARG A 45 2.08 -5.87 -7.16
C ARG A 45 3.60 -5.93 -7.28
N ARG A 46 4.31 -4.83 -7.00
CA ARG A 46 5.78 -4.79 -7.03
C ARG A 46 6.38 -5.66 -5.95
N VAL A 47 5.83 -5.60 -4.74
CA VAL A 47 6.31 -6.42 -3.63
C VAL A 47 6.07 -7.90 -3.92
N GLU A 48 4.89 -8.27 -4.41
CA GLU A 48 4.60 -9.66 -4.82
C GLU A 48 5.58 -10.16 -5.89
N LYS A 49 5.87 -9.33 -6.90
CA LYS A 49 6.85 -9.66 -7.94
C LYS A 49 8.25 -9.87 -7.36
N ASP A 50 8.74 -8.96 -6.53
CA ASP A 50 10.07 -9.07 -5.90
C ASP A 50 10.13 -10.27 -4.93
N MET A 51 9.05 -10.57 -4.20
CA MET A 51 8.94 -11.73 -3.31
C MET A 51 9.01 -13.05 -4.10
N ASN A 52 8.32 -13.13 -5.24
CA ASN A 52 8.34 -14.30 -6.13
C ASN A 52 9.71 -14.51 -6.78
N GLU A 53 10.36 -13.43 -7.25
CA GLU A 53 11.69 -13.51 -7.88
C GLU A 53 12.80 -13.86 -6.87
N ARG A 54 12.64 -13.46 -5.60
CA ARG A 54 13.69 -13.60 -4.57
C ARG A 54 13.39 -14.65 -3.50
N ASN A 55 12.25 -15.36 -3.60
CA ASN A 55 11.76 -16.36 -2.65
C ASN A 55 11.80 -15.89 -1.18
N ARG A 56 11.35 -14.66 -0.93
CA ARG A 56 11.36 -14.01 0.40
C ARG A 56 9.99 -13.51 0.78
N ARG A 57 9.71 -13.48 2.09
CA ARG A 57 8.51 -12.84 2.65
C ARG A 57 8.92 -11.58 3.40
N GLU A 58 8.81 -10.41 2.75
CA GLU A 58 9.18 -9.12 3.34
C GLU A 58 7.97 -8.32 3.89
N LEU A 59 6.73 -8.68 3.54
CA LEU A 59 5.53 -8.08 4.14
C LEU A 59 5.08 -8.88 5.36
N ASP A 60 4.89 -8.19 6.47
CA ASP A 60 4.26 -8.76 7.66
C ASP A 60 2.71 -8.83 7.51
N PRO A 61 2.05 -9.73 8.26
CA PRO A 61 0.59 -9.90 8.18
C PRO A 61 -0.23 -8.65 8.53
N ASP A 62 0.30 -7.76 9.36
CA ASP A 62 -0.41 -6.56 9.81
C ASP A 62 -0.47 -5.52 8.68
N MET A 63 0.62 -5.38 7.91
CA MET A 63 0.66 -4.58 6.69
C MET A 63 -0.35 -5.08 5.66
N LEU A 64 -0.42 -6.40 5.46
CA LEU A 64 -1.38 -7.01 4.53
C LEU A 64 -2.82 -6.73 4.97
N SER A 65 -3.11 -6.88 6.27
CA SER A 65 -4.44 -6.61 6.83
C SER A 65 -4.85 -5.15 6.62
N THR A 66 -3.94 -4.21 6.93
CA THR A 66 -4.15 -2.77 6.73
C THR A 66 -4.41 -2.44 5.24
N ALA A 67 -3.63 -3.03 4.32
CA ALA A 67 -3.83 -2.82 2.90
C ALA A 67 -5.22 -3.26 2.45
N MET A 68 -5.68 -4.43 2.92
CA MET A 68 -7.00 -4.97 2.59
C MET A 68 -8.15 -4.10 3.09
N GLU A 69 -8.01 -3.47 4.25
CA GLU A 69 -9.02 -2.53 4.77
C GLU A 69 -9.20 -1.32 3.85
N PHE A 70 -8.10 -0.70 3.42
CA PHE A 70 -8.17 0.43 2.49
C PHE A 70 -8.72 0.04 1.11
N LEU A 71 -8.40 -1.16 0.62
CA LEU A 71 -8.96 -1.65 -0.64
C LEU A 71 -10.47 -1.81 -0.57
N LYS A 72 -11.00 -2.37 0.53
CA LYS A 72 -12.46 -2.53 0.74
C LYS A 72 -13.19 -1.19 0.76
N ILE A 73 -12.64 -0.18 1.42
CA ILE A 73 -13.23 1.17 1.48
C ILE A 73 -13.32 1.79 0.07
N GLY A 74 -12.34 1.54 -0.79
CA GLY A 74 -12.35 2.02 -2.18
C GLY A 74 -13.31 1.27 -3.12
N GLU A 75 -13.80 0.09 -2.72
CA GLU A 75 -14.70 -0.77 -3.51
C GLU A 75 -16.19 -0.54 -3.24
N GLU A 76 -16.57 0.24 -2.22
CA GLU A 76 -17.96 0.62 -1.97
C GLU A 76 -18.51 1.50 -3.11
N ARG A 77 -19.15 0.85 -4.08
CA ARG A 77 -19.78 1.42 -5.29
C ARG A 77 -21.01 2.27 -4.95
#